data_AF-A0A2D6MF10-F1
#
_entry.id   AF-A0A2D6MF10-F1
#
_cell.length_a   1.000
_cell.length_b   1.000
_cell.length_c   1.000
_cell.angle_alpha   90.00
_cell.angle_beta   90.00
_cell.angle_gamma   90.00
#
_symmetry.space_group_name_H-M   'P 1'
#
loop_
_entity.id
_entity.type
_entity.pdbx_description
1 polymer ?
#
loop_
_entity_poly.entity_id
_entity_poly.type
_entity_poly.pdbx_seq_one_letter_code
_entity_poly.pdbx_strand_id
1 'polypeptide(L)' 'MERIKLTSVKVDKKEQHTFKKICLENGMNFQKLVNRALCLYNTDKRFRKTIDSKIDLSKRF' A
#
# COMPACT_ATOMS: atom_id res chain seq x y z
N MET A 1 20.89 -3.20 14.38
CA MET A 1 20.46 -2.99 12.99
C MET A 1 19.05 -2.43 12.98
N GLU A 2 18.82 -1.37 12.21
CA GLU A 2 17.52 -0.72 12.11
C GLU A 2 16.55 -1.59 11.29
N ARG A 3 15.32 -1.77 11.78
CA ARG A 3 14.31 -2.65 11.14
C ARG A 3 13.48 -1.96 10.04
N ILE A 4 13.63 -0.65 9.87
CA ILE A 4 12.83 0.16 8.95
C ILE A 4 13.79 0.92 8.03
N LYS A 5 13.44 1.01 6.75
CA LYS A 5 14.20 1.73 5.73
C LYS A 5 13.27 2.67 4.96
N LEU A 6 13.65 3.93 4.80
CA LEU A 6 12.95 4.87 3.93
C LEU A 6 13.08 4.43 2.47
N THR A 7 11.94 4.36 1.78
CA THR A 7 11.86 3.95 0.37
C THR A 7 10.93 4.90 -0.37
N SER A 8 11.38 5.42 -1.51
CA SER A 8 10.61 6.35 -2.34
C SER A 8 9.96 5.60 -3.50
N VAL A 9 8.65 5.77 -3.66
CA VAL A 9 7.87 5.20 -4.77
C VAL A 9 6.89 6.24 -5.29
N LYS A 10 6.58 6.17 -6.59
CA LYS A 10 5.47 6.95 -7.17
C LYS A 10 4.16 6.22 -6.88
N VAL A 11 3.11 6.98 -6.56
CA VAL A 11 1.77 6.47 -6.28
C VAL A 11 0.73 7.23 -7.08
N ASP A 12 -0.41 6.62 -7.36
CA ASP A 12 -1.53 7.32 -8.00
C ASP A 12 -2.01 8.47 -7.12
N LYS A 13 -2.05 9.68 -7.68
CA LYS A 13 -2.39 10.91 -6.95
C LYS A 13 -3.82 10.87 -6.41
N LYS A 14 -4.77 10.27 -7.14
CA LYS A 14 -6.17 10.19 -6.71
C LYS A 14 -6.31 9.22 -5.55
N GLU A 15 -5.71 8.03 -5.65
CA GLU A 15 -5.71 7.04 -4.57
C GLU A 15 -5.02 7.58 -3.31
N GLN A 16 -3.87 8.24 -3.47
CA GLN A 16 -3.17 8.87 -2.35
C GLN A 16 -4.01 9.95 -1.68
N HIS A 17 -4.70 10.80 -2.46
CA HIS A 17 -5.55 11.85 -1.93
C HIS A 17 -6.75 11.28 -1.16
N THR A 18 -7.40 10.24 -1.69
CA THR A 18 -8.48 9.53 -0.99
C THR A 18 -7.97 8.90 0.31
N PHE A 19 -6.81 8.25 0.27
CA PHE A 19 -6.22 7.65 1.47
C PHE A 19 -5.87 8.68 2.55
N LYS A 20 -5.43 9.89 2.18
CA LYS A 20 -5.19 10.97 3.16
C LYS A 20 -6.43 11.32 3.98
N LYS A 21 -7.63 11.26 3.39
CA LYS A 21 -8.89 11.49 4.13
C LYS A 21 -9.12 10.39 5.17
N ILE A 22 -8.91 9.13 4.79
CA ILE A 22 -9.03 7.97 5.69
C ILE A 22 -8.04 8.07 6.89
N CYS A 23 -6.84 8.58 6.64
CA CYS A 23 -5.84 8.78 7.71
C CYS A 23 -6.31 9.75 8.80
N LEU A 24 -7.07 10.79 8.42
CA LEU A 24 -7.58 11.79 9.37
C LEU A 24 -8.63 11.19 10.33
N GLU A 25 -9.36 10.18 9.88
CA GLU A 25 -10.47 9.60 10.65
C GLU A 25 -10.03 8.44 11.55
N ASN A 26 -9.05 7.63 11.12
CA ASN A 26 -8.84 6.29 11.70
C ASN A 26 -7.44 6.03 12.29
N GLY A 27 -6.58 7.05 12.44
CA GLY A 27 -5.22 6.89 12.99
C GLY A 27 -4.29 5.99 12.15
N MET A 28 -4.73 5.66 10.93
CA MET A 28 -3.98 4.93 9.93
C MET A 28 -3.01 5.89 9.25
N ASN A 29 -1.86 5.37 8.77
CA ASN A 29 -0.92 6.16 7.99
C ASN A 29 -0.29 5.29 6.90
N PHE A 30 0.43 5.93 5.98
CA PHE A 30 0.96 5.26 4.80
C PHE A 30 2.01 4.18 5.15
N GLN A 31 2.88 4.45 6.13
CA GLN A 31 3.88 3.49 6.59
C GLN A 31 3.24 2.23 7.20
N LYS A 32 2.20 2.40 8.04
CA LYS A 32 1.42 1.27 8.59
C LYS A 32 0.75 0.47 7.49
N LEU A 33 0.15 1.13 6.49
CA LEU A 33 -0.50 0.47 5.35
C LEU A 33 0.51 -0.38 4.57
N VAL A 34 1.61 0.23 4.13
CA VAL A 34 2.62 -0.44 3.30
C VAL A 34 3.22 -1.63 4.03
N ASN A 35 3.62 -1.47 5.30
CA ASN A 35 4.21 -2.57 6.06
C ASN A 35 3.23 -3.76 6.24
N ARG A 36 1.94 -3.47 6.53
CA ARG A 36 0.91 -4.52 6.65
C ARG A 36 0.63 -5.18 5.30
N ALA A 37 0.51 -4.40 4.24
CA ALA A 37 0.28 -4.91 2.89
C ALA A 37 1.44 -5.78 2.41
N LEU A 38 2.69 -5.40 2.66
CA LEU A 38 3.88 -6.22 2.35
C LEU A 38 3.85 -7.54 3.12
N CYS A 39 3.55 -7.50 4.42
CA CYS A 39 3.40 -8.71 5.23
C CYS A 39 2.31 -9.64 4.68
N LEU A 40 1.12 -9.09 4.38
CA LEU A 40 0.00 -9.85 3.82
C LEU A 40 0.32 -10.41 2.43
N TYR A 41 1.00 -9.64 1.58
CA TYR A 41 1.40 -10.11 0.24
C TYR A 41 2.35 -11.31 0.32
N ASN A 42 3.25 -11.31 1.30
CA ASN A 42 4.20 -12.40 1.52
C ASN A 42 3.54 -13.64 2.15
N THR A 43 2.59 -13.44 3.07
CA THR A 43 2.06 -14.52 3.92
C THR A 43 0.70 -15.06 3.48
N ASP A 44 -0.14 -14.25 2.84
CA ASP A 44 -1.49 -14.61 2.41
C ASP A 44 -1.57 -14.73 0.88
N LYS A 45 -1.67 -15.98 0.41
CA LYS A 45 -1.80 -16.30 -1.01
C LYS A 45 -3.06 -15.72 -1.66
N ARG A 46 -4.17 -15.58 -0.92
CA ARG A 46 -5.42 -15.02 -1.46
C ARG A 46 -5.27 -13.53 -1.65
N PHE A 47 -4.73 -12.84 -0.64
CA PHE A 47 -4.44 -11.41 -0.74
C PHE A 47 -3.48 -11.11 -1.90
N ARG A 48 -2.41 -11.91 -2.04
CA ARG A 48 -1.48 -11.80 -3.16
C ARG A 48 -2.19 -11.93 -4.51
N LYS A 49 -3.02 -12.97 -4.69
CA LYS A 49 -3.81 -13.13 -5.93
C LYS A 49 -4.72 -11.93 -6.20
N THR A 50 -5.36 -11.37 -5.16
CA THR A 50 -6.19 -10.17 -5.31
C THR A 50 -5.39 -8.98 -5.82
N ILE A 51 -4.21 -8.73 -5.24
CA ILE A 51 -3.32 -7.66 -5.69
C ILE A 51 -2.83 -7.91 -7.13
N ASP A 52 -2.35 -9.11 -7.44
CA ASP A 52 -1.83 -9.46 -8.77
C ASP A 52 -2.92 -9.37 -9.86
N SER A 53 -4.18 -9.66 -9.52
CA SER A 53 -5.32 -9.54 -10.44
C SER A 53 -5.76 -8.10 -10.72
N LYS A 54 -5.31 -7.12 -9.93
CA LYS A 54 -5.74 -5.72 -10.04
C LYS A 54 -4.90 -4.95 -11.07
N ILE A 55 -5.13 -5.26 -12.34
CA ILE A 55 -4.38 -4.76 -13.52
C ILE A 55 -4.64 -3.25 -13.79
N ASP A 56 -5.73 -2.69 -13.29
CA ASP A 56 -6.20 -1.35 -13.72
C ASP A 56 -5.25 -0.19 -13.33
N LEU A 57 -4.47 -0.38 -12.26
CA LEU A 57 -3.48 0.62 -11.81
C LEU A 57 -2.07 0.38 -12.39
N SER A 58 -1.76 -0.84 -12.85
CA SER A 58 -0.41 -1.18 -13.37
C SER A 58 -0.15 -0.63 -14.77
N LYS A 59 -1.20 -0.28 -15.54
CA LYS A 59 -1.06 0.32 -16.88
C LYS A 59 -0.65 1.80 -16.87
N ARG A 60 -0.57 2.43 -15.69
CA ARG A 60 -0.33 3.88 -15.55
C ARG A 60 1.09 4.25 -15.08
N PHE A 61 1.95 3.27 -14.81
CA PHE A 61 3.31 3.47 -14.28
C PHE A 61 4.33 2.59 -15.00
#